data_AF-A0A2N6FF39-F1
#
_entry.id   AF-A0A2N6FF39-F1
#
_cell.length_a   1.000
_cell.length_b   1.000
_cell.length_c   1.000
_cell.angle_alpha   90.00
_cell.angle_beta   90.00
_cell.angle_gamma   90.00
#
_symmetry.space_group_name_H-M   'P 1'
#
loop_
_entity.id
_entity.type
_entity.pdbx_description
1 polymer ?
#
loop_
_entity_poly.entity_id
_entity_poly.type
_entity_poly.pdbx_seq_one_letter_code
_entity_poly.pdbx_strand_id
1 'polypeptide(L)'
;MKMLIYGLITGIAFGFLLQKGRVLRYDKQLSALLLKDLTIIKFMLSSVFVGMVGVYLLVDLELANLSIKSTVLGGNILGGLIFGVGWGLLGYCPGTSAGALGEGRWDAVWGILGMLVGAAIFAEAFPALKSTVLTWGDFGKITLPQLLGINHWFVIVLAIAGGIFLFNFIEKKGL
;
A
#
# COMPACT_ATOMS: atom_id res chain seq x y z
N MET A 1 -2.90 -26.18 6.20
CA MET A 1 -2.57 -25.70 7.57
C MET A 1 -1.25 -24.94 7.65
N LYS A 2 -0.11 -25.46 7.14
CA LYS A 2 1.19 -24.76 7.20
C LYS A 2 1.17 -23.32 6.66
N MET A 3 0.50 -23.07 5.51
CA MET A 3 0.38 -21.71 4.95
C MET A 3 -0.39 -20.72 5.85
N LEU A 4 -1.44 -21.17 6.53
CA LEU A 4 -2.20 -20.31 7.45
C LEU A 4 -1.38 -19.95 8.69
N ILE A 5 -0.55 -20.88 9.16
CA ILE A 5 0.38 -20.63 10.27
C ILE A 5 1.44 -19.59 9.87
N TYR A 6 2.02 -19.70 8.67
CA TYR A 6 2.94 -18.68 8.18
C TYR A 6 2.27 -17.31 8.04
N GLY A 7 1.03 -17.27 7.56
CA GLY A 7 0.23 -16.05 7.50
C GLY A 7 -0.01 -15.43 8.89
N LEU A 8 -0.33 -16.25 9.89
CA LEU A 8 -0.53 -15.79 11.26
C LEU A 8 0.77 -15.22 11.87
N ILE A 9 1.88 -15.95 11.73
CA ILE A 9 3.19 -15.52 12.27
C ILE A 9 3.64 -14.21 11.61
N THR A 10 3.56 -14.13 10.28
CA THR A 10 3.94 -12.91 9.54
C THR A 10 3.00 -11.75 9.84
N GLY A 11 1.71 -12.00 10.02
CA GLY A 11 0.73 -11.00 10.45
C GLY A 11 1.02 -10.44 11.85
N ILE A 12 1.35 -11.29 12.83
CA ILE A 12 1.75 -10.86 14.18
C ILE A 12 3.04 -10.01 14.11
N ALA A 13 4.05 -10.48 13.37
CA ALA A 13 5.29 -9.72 13.20
C ALA A 13 5.05 -8.36 12.54
N PHE A 14 4.23 -8.31 11.49
CA PHE A 14 3.85 -7.07 10.82
C PHE A 14 3.10 -6.11 11.75
N GLY A 15 2.11 -6.61 12.50
CA GLY A 15 1.38 -5.82 13.49
C GLY A 15 2.27 -5.23 14.58
N PHE A 16 3.20 -6.03 15.13
CA PHE A 16 4.18 -5.57 16.10
C PHE A 16 5.08 -4.45 15.54
N LEU A 17 5.57 -4.59 14.30
CA LEU A 17 6.39 -3.57 13.65
C LEU A 17 5.61 -2.28 13.39
N LEU A 18 4.35 -2.36 12.95
CA LEU A 18 3.49 -1.19 12.76
C LEU A 18 3.25 -0.46 14.08
N GLN A 19 3.00 -1.18 15.16
CA GLN A 19 2.81 -0.61 16.50
C GLN A 19 4.09 0.07 16.99
N LYS A 20 5.23 -0.59 16.85
CA LYS A 20 6.54 -0.03 17.22
C LYS A 20 6.87 1.22 16.40
N GLY A 21 6.48 1.25 15.12
CA GLY A 21 6.62 2.40 14.24
C GLY A 21 5.65 3.56 14.54
N ARG A 22 4.65 3.36 15.41
CA ARG A 22 3.59 4.34 15.76
C ARG A 22 2.84 4.90 14.55
N VAL A 23 2.87 4.19 13.43
CA VAL A 23 2.16 4.56 12.19
C VAL A 23 0.65 4.28 12.28
N LEU A 24 0.21 3.60 13.34
CA LEU A 24 -1.19 3.30 13.65
C LEU A 24 -1.96 4.52 14.23
N ARG A 25 -1.27 5.61 14.58
CA ARG A 25 -1.89 6.78 15.21
C ARG A 25 -2.62 7.64 14.20
N TYR A 26 -3.86 8.00 14.55
CA TYR A 26 -4.73 8.86 13.73
C TYR A 26 -4.07 10.21 13.41
N ASP A 27 -3.48 10.85 14.42
CA ASP A 27 -2.84 12.16 14.24
C ASP A 27 -1.70 12.10 13.23
N LYS A 28 -0.96 10.99 13.20
CA LYS A 28 0.13 10.81 12.23
C LYS A 28 -0.45 10.64 10.82
N GLN A 29 -1.48 9.81 10.66
CA GLN A 29 -2.16 9.59 9.37
C GLN A 29 -2.72 10.89 8.78
N LEU A 30 -3.45 11.68 9.59
CA LEU A 30 -3.94 12.99 9.16
C LEU A 30 -2.82 14.00 8.92
N SER A 31 -1.77 14.02 9.74
CA SER A 31 -0.65 14.95 9.54
C SER A 31 0.10 14.65 8.24
N ALA A 32 0.15 13.40 7.82
CA ALA A 32 0.69 13.02 6.52
C ALA A 32 -0.20 13.53 5.37
N LEU A 33 -1.52 13.40 5.48
CA LEU A 33 -2.47 13.91 4.48
C LEU A 33 -2.50 15.45 4.40
N LEU A 34 -2.30 16.13 5.53
CA LEU A 34 -2.19 17.58 5.63
C LEU A 34 -0.79 18.10 5.28
N LEU A 35 0.14 17.22 4.88
CA LEU A 35 1.53 17.56 4.57
C LEU A 35 2.27 18.29 5.69
N LYS A 36 1.92 18.00 6.95
CA LYS A 36 2.55 18.57 8.15
C LYS A 36 3.63 17.67 8.73
N ASP A 37 3.45 16.35 8.63
CA ASP A 37 4.39 15.34 9.10
C ASP A 37 4.44 14.20 8.09
N LEU A 38 5.52 14.14 7.32
CA LEU A 38 5.71 13.18 6.25
C LEU A 38 6.43 11.90 6.73
N THR A 39 6.52 11.68 8.04
CA THR A 39 7.15 10.49 8.62
C THR A 39 6.53 9.19 8.10
N ILE A 40 5.20 9.13 7.95
CA ILE A 40 4.52 7.94 7.39
C ILE A 40 4.93 7.72 5.94
N ILE A 41 5.02 8.77 5.13
CA ILE A 41 5.45 8.66 3.73
C ILE A 41 6.88 8.15 3.66
N LYS A 42 7.79 8.67 4.49
CA LYS A 42 9.18 8.20 4.60
C LYS A 42 9.24 6.71 4.99
N PHE A 43 8.44 6.31 5.98
CA PHE A 43 8.34 4.91 6.42
C PHE A 43 7.82 3.96 5.32
N MET A 44 6.73 4.35 4.66
CA MET A 44 6.13 3.55 3.59
C MET A 44 7.06 3.43 2.39
N LEU A 45 7.65 4.53 1.92
CA LEU A 45 8.61 4.51 0.81
C LEU A 45 9.86 3.69 1.14
N SER A 46 10.40 3.80 2.36
CA SER A 46 11.54 2.97 2.78
C SER A 46 11.20 1.48 2.76
N SER A 47 9.99 1.13 3.22
CA SER A 47 9.51 -0.26 3.18
C SER A 47 9.34 -0.76 1.75
N VAL A 48 8.86 0.10 0.84
CA VAL A 48 8.76 -0.21 -0.60
C VAL A 48 10.14 -0.42 -1.22
N PHE A 49 11.14 0.40 -0.89
CA PHE A 49 12.50 0.24 -1.40
C PHE A 49 13.15 -1.07 -0.94
N VAL A 50 13.06 -1.38 0.35
CA VAL A 50 13.56 -2.65 0.90
C VAL A 50 12.82 -3.83 0.28
N GLY A 51 11.50 -3.73 0.15
CA GLY A 51 10.66 -4.74 -0.48
C GLY A 51 11.02 -4.98 -1.95
N MET A 52 11.25 -3.92 -2.73
CA MET A 52 11.68 -4.05 -4.13
C MET A 52 12.99 -4.81 -4.24
N VAL A 53 14.02 -4.42 -3.48
CA VAL A 53 15.32 -5.12 -3.49
C VAL A 53 15.16 -6.58 -3.07
N GLY A 54 14.46 -6.84 -1.97
CA GLY A 54 14.29 -8.20 -1.44
C GLY A 54 13.48 -9.11 -2.36
N VAL A 55 12.37 -8.61 -2.91
CA VAL A 55 11.51 -9.40 -3.80
C VAL A 55 12.22 -9.69 -5.12
N TYR A 56 12.84 -8.71 -5.77
CA TYR A 56 13.53 -8.95 -7.04
C TYR A 56 14.77 -9.85 -6.86
N LEU A 57 15.48 -9.77 -5.74
CA LEU A 57 16.56 -10.71 -5.42
C LEU A 57 16.02 -12.14 -5.31
N LEU A 58 14.89 -12.35 -4.63
CA LEU A 58 14.28 -13.69 -4.52
C LEU A 58 13.76 -14.21 -5.87
N VAL A 59 13.31 -13.31 -6.74
CA VAL A 59 12.88 -13.64 -8.10
C VAL A 59 14.07 -14.06 -8.96
N ASP A 60 15.19 -13.33 -8.87
CA ASP A 60 16.43 -13.66 -9.59
C ASP A 60 17.04 -15.00 -9.14
N LEU A 61 16.84 -15.36 -7.87
CA LEU A 61 17.24 -16.66 -7.31
C LEU A 61 16.23 -17.78 -7.62
N GLU A 62 15.19 -17.52 -8.41
CA GLU A 62 14.10 -18.46 -8.74
C GLU A 62 13.32 -18.99 -7.51
N LEU A 63 13.42 -18.30 -6.37
CA LEU A 63 12.74 -18.65 -5.12
C LEU A 63 11.34 -18.03 -5.03
N ALA A 64 11.02 -17.05 -5.87
CA ALA A 64 9.74 -16.34 -5.87
C ALA A 64 9.26 -16.01 -7.30
N ASN A 65 7.94 -15.89 -7.48
CA ASN A 65 7.32 -15.49 -8.73
C ASN A 65 6.56 -14.17 -8.57
N LEU A 66 6.75 -13.24 -9.52
CA LEU A 66 6.03 -11.96 -9.53
C LEU A 66 4.60 -12.14 -10.04
N SER A 67 3.63 -12.06 -9.14
CA SER A 67 2.21 -11.98 -9.50
C SER A 67 1.78 -10.51 -9.64
N ILE A 68 1.97 -9.95 -10.83
CA ILE A 68 1.61 -8.55 -11.13
C ILE A 68 0.12 -8.46 -11.43
N LYS A 69 -0.55 -7.47 -10.83
CA LYS A 69 -1.95 -7.14 -11.11
C LYS A 69 -2.04 -6.30 -12.39
N SER A 70 -3.04 -6.56 -13.23
CA SER A 70 -3.23 -5.80 -14.47
C SER A 70 -3.48 -4.32 -14.19
N THR A 71 -2.88 -3.45 -15.01
CA THR A 71 -3.05 -2.01 -14.99
C THR A 71 -4.30 -1.64 -15.76
N VAL A 72 -5.42 -1.55 -15.04
CA VAL A 72 -6.70 -1.05 -15.58
C VAL A 72 -6.90 0.36 -15.07
N LEU A 73 -6.86 1.35 -15.96
CA LEU A 73 -6.94 2.76 -15.57
C LEU A 73 -8.27 3.09 -14.87
N GLY A 74 -9.40 2.61 -15.40
CA GLY A 74 -10.72 2.89 -14.81
C GLY A 74 -10.80 2.42 -13.36
N GLY A 75 -10.40 1.17 -13.10
CA GLY A 75 -10.37 0.60 -11.75
C GLY A 75 -9.36 1.28 -10.82
N ASN A 76 -8.15 1.56 -11.32
CA ASN A 76 -7.08 2.13 -10.50
C ASN A 76 -7.34 3.59 -10.13
N ILE A 77 -7.80 4.41 -11.09
CA ILE A 77 -8.07 5.83 -10.85
C ILE A 77 -9.31 5.99 -9.96
N LEU A 78 -10.45 5.39 -10.33
CA LEU A 78 -11.68 5.56 -9.56
C LEU A 78 -11.56 4.89 -8.18
N GLY A 79 -10.99 3.68 -8.12
CA GLY A 79 -10.76 2.98 -6.86
C GLY A 79 -9.77 3.73 -5.97
N GLY A 80 -8.69 4.27 -6.54
CA GLY A 80 -7.70 5.07 -5.81
C GLY A 80 -8.28 6.37 -5.24
N LEU A 81 -9.13 7.06 -6.00
CA LEU A 81 -9.82 8.26 -5.54
C LEU A 81 -10.80 7.96 -4.40
N ILE A 82 -11.65 6.94 -4.57
CA ILE A 82 -12.61 6.52 -3.52
C ILE A 82 -11.85 6.12 -2.24
N PHE A 83 -10.78 5.33 -2.39
CA PHE A 83 -9.93 4.94 -1.28
C PHE A 83 -9.28 6.16 -0.59
N GLY A 84 -8.74 7.10 -1.37
CA GLY A 84 -8.11 8.31 -0.84
C GLY A 84 -9.09 9.21 -0.09
N VAL A 85 -10.30 9.39 -0.61
CA VAL A 85 -11.38 10.13 0.07
C VAL A 85 -11.78 9.43 1.37
N GLY A 86 -11.96 8.11 1.34
CA GLY A 86 -12.27 7.33 2.54
C GLY A 86 -11.18 7.43 3.61
N TRP A 87 -9.90 7.34 3.21
CA TRP A 87 -8.77 7.50 4.12
C TRP A 87 -8.73 8.91 4.72
N GLY A 88 -8.99 9.96 3.93
CA GLY A 88 -9.05 11.33 4.42
C GLY A 88 -10.19 11.60 5.39
N LEU A 89 -11.36 11.03 5.16
CA LEU A 89 -12.54 11.20 6.03
C LEU A 89 -12.40 10.43 7.35
N LEU A 90 -11.85 9.21 7.30
CA LEU A 90 -11.73 8.34 8.46
C LEU A 90 -10.44 8.55 9.26
N GLY A 91 -9.39 9.08 8.62
CA GLY A 91 -8.04 9.21 9.18
C GLY A 91 -7.35 7.87 9.49
N TYR A 92 -7.88 6.77 8.96
CA TYR A 92 -7.25 5.45 8.99
C TYR A 92 -7.32 4.78 7.63
N CYS A 93 -6.29 4.00 7.32
CA CYS A 93 -6.32 3.00 6.26
C CYS A 93 -6.60 1.60 6.86
N PRO A 94 -7.02 0.61 6.06
CA PRO A 94 -7.40 -0.73 6.52
C PRO A 94 -6.49 -1.38 7.57
N GLY A 95 -5.18 -1.40 7.30
CA GLY A 95 -4.19 -1.99 8.21
C GLY A 95 -4.03 -1.20 9.50
N THR A 96 -4.11 0.14 9.42
CA THR A 96 -4.03 0.99 10.61
C THR A 96 -5.29 0.93 11.46
N SER A 97 -6.48 0.76 10.86
CA SER A 97 -7.72 0.55 11.61
C SER A 97 -7.66 -0.75 12.42
N ALA A 98 -7.17 -1.84 11.81
CA ALA A 98 -7.00 -3.11 12.51
C ALA A 98 -6.00 -3.00 13.67
N GLY A 99 -4.86 -2.34 13.45
CA GLY A 99 -3.87 -2.11 14.50
C GLY A 99 -4.36 -1.17 15.60
N ALA A 100 -5.07 -0.09 15.25
CA ALA A 100 -5.65 0.85 16.21
C ALA A 100 -6.71 0.18 17.11
N LEU A 101 -7.54 -0.70 16.56
CA LEU A 101 -8.45 -1.53 17.35
C LEU A 101 -7.67 -2.42 18.33
N GLY A 102 -6.56 -3.01 17.88
CA GLY A 102 -5.65 -3.78 18.74
C GLY A 102 -4.99 -2.97 19.86
N GLU A 103 -4.82 -1.65 19.68
CA GLU A 103 -4.37 -0.72 20.73
C GLU A 103 -5.51 -0.30 21.70
N GLY A 104 -6.75 -0.73 21.46
CA GLY A 104 -7.93 -0.38 22.27
C GLY A 104 -8.68 0.86 21.79
N ARG A 105 -8.40 1.35 20.57
CA ARG A 105 -9.04 2.54 19.99
C ARG A 105 -10.31 2.13 19.25
N TRP A 106 -11.44 2.23 19.96
CA TRP A 106 -12.76 1.75 19.49
C TRP A 106 -13.34 2.52 18.31
N ASP A 107 -12.89 3.75 18.07
CA ASP A 107 -13.23 4.55 16.89
C ASP A 107 -12.88 3.83 15.57
N ALA A 108 -11.84 2.98 15.59
CA ALA A 108 -11.42 2.22 14.42
C ALA A 108 -12.44 1.15 13.97
N VAL A 109 -13.36 0.72 14.85
CA VAL A 109 -14.39 -0.28 14.52
C VAL A 109 -15.29 0.20 13.38
N TRP A 110 -15.68 1.47 13.38
CA TRP A 110 -16.50 2.05 12.32
C TRP A 110 -15.79 2.01 10.97
N GLY A 111 -14.47 2.22 10.97
CA GLY A 111 -13.63 2.07 9.79
C GLY A 111 -13.59 0.64 9.26
N ILE A 112 -13.45 -0.34 10.16
CA ILE A 112 -13.45 -1.76 9.81
C ILE A 112 -14.80 -2.18 9.24
N LEU A 113 -15.91 -1.79 9.89
CA LEU A 113 -17.26 -2.08 9.39
C LEU A 113 -17.51 -1.45 8.02
N GLY A 114 -17.14 -0.17 7.84
CA GLY A 114 -17.24 0.51 6.55
C GLY A 114 -16.44 -0.20 5.45
N MET A 115 -15.24 -0.67 5.77
CA MET A 115 -14.42 -1.47 4.84
C MET A 115 -15.10 -2.79 4.47
N LEU A 116 -15.64 -3.53 5.45
CA LEU A 116 -16.31 -4.81 5.21
C LEU A 116 -17.57 -4.63 4.35
N VAL A 117 -18.39 -3.63 4.66
CA VAL A 117 -19.59 -3.29 3.89
C VAL A 117 -19.21 -2.85 2.48
N GLY A 118 -18.21 -1.97 2.34
CA GLY A 118 -17.72 -1.52 1.03
C GLY A 118 -17.17 -2.68 0.19
N ALA A 119 -16.45 -3.62 0.80
CA ALA A 119 -15.95 -4.81 0.12
C ALA A 119 -17.09 -5.75 -0.32
N ALA A 120 -18.13 -5.91 0.51
CA ALA A 120 -19.31 -6.70 0.16
C ALA A 120 -20.08 -6.06 -1.02
N ILE A 121 -20.32 -4.76 -0.98
CA ILE A 121 -20.96 -4.02 -2.08
C ILE A 121 -20.13 -4.14 -3.36
N PHE A 122 -18.80 -4.00 -3.25
CA PHE A 122 -17.92 -4.17 -4.40
C PHE A 122 -17.98 -5.59 -4.97
N ALA A 123 -18.05 -6.63 -4.12
CA ALA A 123 -18.17 -8.01 -4.56
C ALA A 123 -19.46 -8.27 -5.35
N GLU A 124 -20.59 -7.71 -4.90
CA GLU A 124 -21.88 -7.82 -5.61
C GLU A 124 -21.90 -6.98 -6.91
N ALA A 125 -21.25 -5.81 -6.91
CA ALA A 125 -21.13 -4.97 -8.10
C ALA A 125 -20.08 -5.48 -9.10
N PHE A 126 -19.20 -6.40 -8.67
CA PHE A 126 -18.06 -6.87 -9.46
C PHE A 126 -18.44 -7.42 -10.83
N PRO A 127 -19.50 -8.25 -11.01
CA PRO A 127 -19.88 -8.75 -12.32
C PRO A 127 -20.20 -7.63 -13.32
N ALA A 128 -20.91 -6.58 -12.88
CA ALA A 128 -21.25 -5.44 -13.72
C ALA A 128 -20.04 -4.53 -13.98
N LEU A 129 -19.19 -4.33 -12.97
CA LEU A 129 -17.95 -3.55 -13.08
C LEU A 129 -16.94 -4.23 -14.01
N LYS A 130 -16.89 -5.57 -14.02
CA LYS A 130 -16.00 -6.37 -14.87
C LYS A 130 -16.28 -6.15 -16.35
N SER A 131 -17.52 -5.88 -16.74
CA SER A 131 -17.89 -5.56 -18.13
C SER A 131 -17.77 -4.07 -18.48
N THR A 132 -17.53 -3.20 -17.50
CA THR A 132 -17.57 -1.74 -17.67
C THR A 132 -16.26 -1.09 -17.23
N VAL A 133 -16.23 -0.51 -16.03
CA VAL A 133 -15.12 0.28 -15.51
C VAL A 133 -13.81 -0.50 -15.43
N LEU A 134 -13.88 -1.82 -15.21
CA LEU A 134 -12.69 -2.67 -15.13
C LEU A 134 -12.12 -3.10 -16.49
N THR A 135 -12.69 -2.65 -17.62
CA THR A 135 -12.09 -2.82 -18.95
C THR A 135 -11.57 -1.50 -19.52
N TRP A 136 -11.84 -0.37 -18.86
CA TRP A 136 -11.43 0.95 -19.33
C TRP A 136 -9.92 1.13 -19.20
N GLY A 137 -9.25 1.22 -20.36
CA GLY A 137 -7.80 1.38 -20.42
C GLY A 137 -7.08 0.21 -19.75
N ASP A 138 -7.40 -1.02 -20.15
CA ASP A 138 -6.68 -2.22 -19.73
C ASP A 138 -5.36 -2.32 -20.50
N PHE A 139 -4.27 -2.07 -19.80
CA PHE A 139 -2.91 -2.23 -20.31
C PHE A 139 -2.32 -3.60 -19.97
N GLY A 140 -3.05 -4.48 -19.28
CA GLY A 140 -2.55 -5.78 -18.85
C GLY A 140 -1.48 -5.66 -17.77
N LYS A 141 -0.66 -6.70 -17.62
CA LYS A 141 0.39 -6.77 -16.59
C LYS A 141 1.66 -6.08 -17.08
N ILE A 142 1.72 -4.75 -16.94
CA ILE A 142 2.91 -3.96 -17.30
C ILE A 142 3.70 -3.59 -16.05
N THR A 143 5.02 -3.61 -16.17
CA THR A 143 5.94 -3.05 -15.18
C THR A 143 6.83 -1.99 -15.80
N LEU A 144 7.39 -1.09 -15.00
CA LEU A 144 8.33 -0.07 -15.49
C LEU A 144 9.55 -0.66 -16.22
N PRO A 145 10.22 -1.70 -15.67
CA PRO A 145 11.35 -2.35 -16.36
C PRO A 145 10.96 -2.91 -17.72
N GLN A 146 9.77 -3.53 -17.81
CA GLN A 146 9.26 -4.10 -19.05
C GLN A 146 8.91 -3.04 -20.10
N LEU A 147 8.31 -1.92 -19.68
CA LEU A 147 7.97 -0.81 -20.59
C LEU A 147 9.22 -0.13 -21.14
N LEU A 148 10.22 0.07 -20.29
CA LEU A 148 11.48 0.73 -20.63
C LEU A 148 12.48 -0.20 -21.33
N GLY A 149 12.23 -1.52 -21.35
CA GLY A 149 13.15 -2.51 -21.92
C GLY A 149 14.50 -2.58 -21.21
N ILE A 150 14.58 -2.13 -19.96
CA ILE A 150 15.82 -2.09 -19.16
C ILE A 150 15.77 -3.11 -18.03
N ASN A 151 16.95 -3.51 -17.56
CA ASN A 151 17.06 -4.38 -16.41
C ASN A 151 16.45 -3.70 -15.16
N HIS A 152 15.58 -4.43 -14.48
CA HIS A 152 14.88 -4.04 -13.25
C HIS A 152 15.78 -3.47 -12.16
N TRP A 153 17.04 -3.91 -12.04
CA TRP A 153 18.01 -3.35 -11.09
C TRP A 153 18.31 -1.87 -11.35
N PHE A 154 18.36 -1.42 -12.62
CA PHE A 154 18.53 0.01 -12.92
C PHE A 154 17.33 0.83 -12.44
N VAL A 155 16.11 0.33 -12.65
CA VAL A 155 14.89 0.99 -12.17
C VAL A 155 14.89 1.08 -10.65
N ILE A 156 15.30 0.02 -9.96
CA ILE A 156 15.38 -0.01 -8.49
C ILE A 156 16.41 1.01 -7.99
N VAL A 157 17.61 1.04 -8.56
CA VAL A 157 18.66 2.01 -8.18
C VAL A 157 18.19 3.45 -8.39
N LEU A 158 17.58 3.74 -9.53
CA LEU A 158 17.02 5.08 -9.82
C LEU A 158 15.90 5.45 -8.85
N ALA A 159 14.99 4.52 -8.54
CA ALA A 159 13.91 4.74 -7.59
C ALA A 159 14.43 5.02 -6.17
N ILE A 160 15.44 4.27 -5.72
CA ILE A 160 16.09 4.47 -4.42
C ILE A 160 16.80 5.83 -4.39
N ALA A 161 17.56 6.17 -5.43
CA ALA A 161 18.25 7.46 -5.51
C ALA A 161 17.25 8.63 -5.48
N GLY A 162 16.16 8.54 -6.23
CA GLY A 162 15.07 9.52 -6.19
C GLY A 162 14.38 9.60 -4.83
N GLY A 163 14.18 8.45 -4.17
CA GLY A 163 13.64 8.37 -2.81
C GLY A 163 14.54 9.06 -1.77
N ILE A 164 15.84 8.80 -1.81
CA ILE A 164 16.82 9.44 -0.93
C ILE A 164 16.83 10.96 -1.16
N PHE A 165 16.80 11.39 -2.42
CA PHE A 165 16.69 12.81 -2.75
C PHE A 165 15.42 13.45 -2.16
N LEU A 166 14.28 12.77 -2.30
CA LEU A 166 13.02 13.22 -1.71
C LEU A 166 13.10 13.28 -0.18
N PHE A 167 13.70 12.29 0.48
CA PHE A 167 13.86 12.30 1.94
C PHE A 167 14.72 13.47 2.41
N ASN A 168 15.85 13.71 1.74
CA ASN A 168 16.70 14.86 2.02
C ASN A 168 15.95 16.19 1.83
N PHE A 169 15.09 16.29 0.81
CA PHE A 169 14.27 17.46 0.57
C PHE A 169 13.23 17.69 1.67
N ILE A 170 12.56 16.62 2.10
CA ILE A 170 11.58 16.65 3.19
C ILE A 170 12.24 17.10 4.50
N GLU A 171 13.40 16.53 4.84
CA GLU A 171 14.15 16.89 6.05
C GLU A 171 14.63 18.34 6.03
N LYS A 172 15.11 18.84 4.89
CA LYS A 172 15.48 20.26 4.73
C LYS A 172 14.32 21.21 4.98
N LYS A 173 13.09 20.78 4.72
CA LYS A 173 11.87 21.58 4.97
C LYS A 173 11.30 21.39 6.38
N GLY A 174 11.90 20.54 7.22
CA GLY A 174 11.42 20.25 8.56
C GLY A 174 10.08 19.50 8.59
N LEU A 175 9.79 18.73 7.53
CA LEU A 175 8.54 17.98 7.34
C LEU A 175 8.67 16.48 7.70
#